data_AF-A0A7J2M7W6-F1
#
_entry.id   AF-A0A7J2M7W6-F1
#
_cell.length_a   1.000
_cell.length_b   1.000
_cell.length_c   1.000
_cell.angle_alpha   90.00
_cell.angle_beta   90.00
_cell.angle_gamma   90.00
#
_symmetry.space_group_name_H-M   'P 1'
#
loop_
_entity.id
_entity.type
_entity.pdbx_description
1 polymer ?
#
loop_
_entity_poly.entity_id
_entity_poly.type
_entity_poly.pdbx_seq_one_letter_code
_entity_poly.pdbx_strand_id
1 'polypeptide(L)'
;MHTLPKHSFYTMRLARGCQLCQEGAKLVLLITGMCSSQCFYCPLSEKKRGRDVVYANELLVKSDNDIIEEAELIEAEGAGITGGDPLDVIDRTVHAISLLKEYFGEDFHIHLYTASFD
;
A
#
# COMPACT_ATOMS: atom_id res chain seq x y z
N MET A 1 -22.33 3.93 -18.04
CA MET A 1 -22.01 2.96 -16.97
C MET A 1 -21.30 1.81 -17.64
N HIS A 2 -20.07 1.53 -17.23
CA HIS A 2 -19.23 0.51 -17.85
C HIS A 2 -19.21 -0.72 -16.96
N THR A 3 -19.45 -1.89 -17.53
CA THR A 3 -19.48 -3.17 -16.82
C THR A 3 -18.07 -3.78 -16.81
N LEU A 4 -17.66 -4.28 -15.65
CA LEU A 4 -16.42 -5.04 -15.45
C LEU A 4 -16.74 -6.54 -15.28
N PRO A 5 -15.73 -7.42 -15.36
CA PRO A 5 -15.90 -8.83 -14.98
C PRO A 5 -16.49 -8.97 -13.57
N LYS A 6 -17.20 -10.07 -13.31
CA LYS A 6 -17.85 -10.36 -12.01
C LYS A 6 -19.00 -9.40 -11.63
N HIS A 7 -19.66 -8.81 -12.62
CA HIS A 7 -20.86 -7.96 -12.45
C HIS A 7 -20.64 -6.68 -11.62
N SER A 8 -19.40 -6.17 -11.56
CA SER A 8 -19.11 -4.84 -11.02
C SER A 8 -19.22 -3.77 -12.12
N PHE A 9 -19.29 -2.50 -11.73
CA PHE A 9 -19.46 -1.38 -12.66
C PHE A 9 -18.75 -0.11 -12.19
N TYR A 10 -18.42 0.77 -13.12
CA TYR A 10 -17.94 2.12 -12.84
C TYR A 10 -18.58 3.16 -13.77
N THR A 11 -18.49 4.42 -13.37
CA THR A 11 -18.91 5.58 -14.17
C THR A 11 -17.69 6.33 -14.67
N MET A 12 -17.83 7.02 -15.81
CA MET A 12 -16.74 7.78 -16.43
C MET A 12 -15.48 6.92 -16.68
N ARG A 13 -14.39 7.18 -15.94
CA ARG A 13 -13.10 6.52 -16.10
C ARG A 13 -12.73 5.82 -14.80
N LEU A 14 -12.27 4.57 -14.92
CA LEU A 14 -11.71 3.83 -13.80
C LEU A 14 -10.35 4.44 -13.40
N ALA A 15 -10.12 4.70 -12.12
CA ALA A 15 -8.86 5.24 -11.64
C ALA A 15 -7.70 4.25 -11.91
N ARG A 16 -6.49 4.77 -12.19
CA ARG A 16 -5.31 3.95 -12.50
C ARG A 16 -5.03 2.90 -11.42
N GLY A 17 -5.11 3.29 -10.15
CA GLY A 17 -4.94 2.35 -9.04
C GLY A 17 -5.95 1.20 -9.02
N CYS A 18 -7.19 1.41 -9.48
CA CYS A 18 -8.19 0.34 -9.58
C CYS A 18 -7.92 -0.60 -10.76
N GLN A 19 -7.37 -0.08 -11.87
CA GLN A 19 -6.95 -0.89 -13.02
C GLN A 19 -5.84 -1.86 -12.59
N LEU A 20 -4.76 -1.32 -11.98
CA LEU A 20 -3.63 -2.12 -11.47
C LEU A 20 -4.05 -3.13 -10.39
N CYS A 21 -4.99 -2.75 -9.52
CA CYS A 21 -5.52 -3.66 -8.50
C CYS A 21 -6.26 -4.85 -9.12
N GLN A 22 -7.02 -4.64 -10.20
CA GLN A 22 -7.71 -5.72 -10.90
C GLN A 22 -6.73 -6.72 -11.53
N GLU A 23 -5.57 -6.24 -11.98
CA GLU A 23 -4.48 -7.03 -12.55
C GLU A 23 -3.65 -7.74 -11.48
N GLY A 24 -3.76 -7.33 -10.21
CA GLY A 24 -2.92 -7.85 -9.13
C GLY A 24 -1.51 -7.23 -9.09
N ALA A 25 -1.27 -6.18 -9.87
CA ALA A 25 0.05 -5.57 -10.09
C ALA A 25 0.42 -4.51 -9.03
N LYS A 26 -0.12 -4.62 -7.80
CA LYS A 26 0.18 -3.66 -6.72
C LYS A 26 0.82 -4.32 -5.53
N LEU A 27 2.00 -3.84 -5.15
CA LEU A 27 2.60 -4.12 -3.85
C LEU A 27 1.70 -3.57 -2.75
N VAL A 28 1.40 -4.36 -1.72
CA VAL A 28 0.77 -3.86 -0.49
C VAL A 28 1.86 -3.64 0.55
N LEU A 29 2.22 -2.38 0.80
CA LEU A 29 3.28 -2.03 1.76
C LEU A 29 2.67 -1.49 3.05
N LEU A 30 2.62 -2.31 4.09
CA LEU A 30 2.31 -1.87 5.45
C LEU A 30 3.55 -1.20 6.05
N ILE A 31 3.52 0.11 6.25
CA ILE A 31 4.68 0.91 6.67
C ILE A 31 4.87 0.98 8.19
N THR A 32 3.79 0.74 8.93
CA THR A 32 3.76 0.56 10.38
C THR A 32 2.42 -0.07 10.76
N GLY A 33 2.34 -0.74 11.90
CA GLY A 33 1.07 -1.12 12.51
C GLY A 33 0.58 -0.14 13.58
N MET A 34 1.36 0.90 13.89
CA MET A 34 0.98 1.98 14.80
C MET A 34 -0.17 2.79 14.22
N CYS A 35 -1.13 3.15 15.06
CA CYS A 35 -2.27 3.99 14.70
C CYS A 35 -2.79 4.71 15.94
N SER A 36 -3.02 6.02 15.84
CA SER A 36 -3.76 6.80 16.84
C SER A 36 -5.25 6.45 16.90
N SER A 37 -5.80 5.87 15.83
CA SER A 37 -7.19 5.40 15.77
C SER A 37 -7.42 4.13 16.58
N GLN A 38 -8.59 4.03 17.22
CA GLN A 38 -9.02 2.82 17.94
C GLN A 38 -10.29 2.21 17.34
N CYS A 39 -10.26 1.95 16.03
CA CYS A 39 -11.40 1.37 15.31
C CYS A 39 -11.79 0.01 15.88
N PHE A 40 -13.07 -0.17 16.20
CA PHE A 40 -13.61 -1.46 16.69
C PHE A 40 -13.55 -2.57 15.64
N TYR A 41 -13.40 -2.20 14.36
CA TYR A 41 -13.36 -3.10 13.20
C TYR A 41 -11.97 -3.17 12.55
N CYS A 42 -10.91 -2.73 13.23
CA CYS A 42 -9.56 -2.71 12.66
C CYS A 42 -9.20 -4.09 12.08
N PRO A 43 -8.93 -4.20 10.76
CA PRO A 43 -8.71 -5.49 10.11
C PRO A 43 -7.26 -6.01 10.28
N LEU A 44 -6.36 -5.20 10.86
CA LEU A 44 -5.00 -5.62 11.11
C LEU A 44 -4.96 -6.77 12.12
N SER A 45 -4.14 -7.78 11.81
CA SER A 45 -3.91 -8.90 12.72
C SER A 45 -3.15 -8.46 13.98
N GLU A 46 -3.25 -9.26 15.05
CA GLU A 46 -2.50 -9.04 16.31
C GLU A 46 -0.97 -8.98 16.14
N LYS A 47 -0.45 -9.51 15.02
CA LYS A 47 0.98 -9.44 14.68
C LYS A 47 1.37 -8.09 14.08
N LYS A 48 0.43 -7.39 13.44
CA LYS A 48 0.65 -6.11 12.77
C LYS A 48 0.15 -4.96 13.66
N ARG A 49 -1.09 -5.05 14.18
CA ARG A 49 -1.77 -3.99 14.96
C ARG A 49 -0.96 -3.53 16.18
N GLY A 50 -0.75 -2.21 16.29
CA GLY A 50 -0.07 -1.58 17.43
C GLY A 50 1.41 -1.91 17.53
N ARG A 51 2.03 -2.41 16.46
CA ARG A 51 3.45 -2.74 16.41
C ARG A 51 4.14 -1.93 15.33
N ASP A 52 5.31 -1.41 15.63
CA ASP A 52 6.13 -0.74 14.62
C ASP A 52 6.90 -1.76 13.78
N VAL A 53 6.22 -2.32 12.79
CA VAL A 53 6.74 -3.33 11.85
C VAL A 53 6.36 -2.96 10.43
N VAL A 54 7.23 -3.29 9.48
CA VAL A 54 7.01 -3.05 8.04
C VAL A 54 6.78 -4.41 7.35
N TYR A 55 5.77 -4.48 6.49
CA TYR A 55 5.52 -5.66 5.66
C TYR A 55 5.32 -5.27 4.20
N ALA A 56 6.06 -5.93 3.30
CA ALA A 56 5.83 -5.92 1.87
C ALA A 56 5.03 -7.19 1.54
N ASN A 57 3.76 -7.04 1.16
CA ASN A 57 2.79 -8.14 1.13
C ASN A 57 2.77 -8.91 2.47
N GLU A 58 3.26 -10.15 2.49
CA GLU A 58 3.41 -10.97 3.69
C GLU A 58 4.87 -11.12 4.17
N LEU A 59 5.84 -10.55 3.44
CA LEU A 59 7.24 -10.51 3.82
C LEU A 59 7.47 -9.48 4.93
N LEU A 60 8.02 -9.92 6.06
CA LEU A 60 8.48 -9.00 7.12
C LEU A 60 9.77 -8.32 6.65
N VAL A 61 9.70 -7.01 6.48
CA VAL A 61 10.80 -6.18 5.97
C VAL A 61 11.82 -5.92 7.08
N LYS A 62 13.09 -6.16 6.76
CA LYS A 62 14.27 -5.89 7.60
C LYS A 62 15.14 -4.79 7.00
N SER A 63 15.04 -4.56 5.69
CA SER A 63 15.76 -3.52 4.96
C SER A 63 14.98 -3.06 3.73
N ASP A 64 15.32 -1.89 3.20
CA ASP A 64 14.74 -1.35 1.97
C ASP A 64 14.82 -2.32 0.78
N ASN A 65 15.88 -3.12 0.73
CA ASN A 65 16.07 -4.12 -0.31
C ASN A 65 14.95 -5.19 -0.31
N ASP A 66 14.40 -5.55 0.86
CA ASP A 66 13.30 -6.51 0.94
C ASP A 66 12.02 -5.94 0.28
N ILE A 67 11.83 -4.61 0.32
CA ILE A 67 10.69 -3.95 -0.33
C ILE A 67 10.85 -4.02 -1.84
N ILE A 68 12.06 -3.74 -2.34
CA ILE A 68 12.38 -3.78 -3.77
C ILE A 68 12.28 -5.21 -4.31
N GLU A 69 12.92 -6.18 -3.64
CA GLU A 69 12.89 -7.58 -4.05
C GLU A 69 11.45 -8.11 -4.09
N GLU A 70 10.63 -7.84 -3.08
CA GLU A 70 9.22 -8.25 -3.09
C GLU A 70 8.43 -7.58 -4.21
N ALA A 71 8.68 -6.29 -4.49
CA ALA A 71 8.03 -5.58 -5.58
C ALA A 71 8.42 -6.14 -6.96
N GLU A 72 9.68 -6.51 -7.17
CA GLU A 72 10.15 -7.17 -8.39
C GLU A 72 9.54 -8.57 -8.52
N LEU A 73 9.49 -9.35 -7.44
CA LEU A 73 8.98 -10.72 -7.43
C LEU A 73 7.51 -10.81 -7.87
N ILE A 74 6.70 -9.80 -7.56
CA ILE A 74 5.30 -9.74 -7.98
C ILE A 74 5.09 -8.93 -9.27
N GLU A 75 6.17 -8.48 -9.92
CA GLU A 75 6.12 -7.61 -11.10
C GLU A 75 5.25 -6.36 -10.86
N ALA A 76 5.45 -5.70 -9.71
CA ALA A 76 4.62 -4.57 -9.31
C ALA A 76 4.71 -3.41 -10.32
N GLU A 77 3.57 -2.83 -10.66
CA GLU A 77 3.44 -1.59 -11.44
C GLU A 77 3.00 -0.39 -10.57
N GLY A 78 2.77 -0.66 -9.28
CA GLY A 78 2.47 0.35 -8.28
C GLY A 78 2.46 -0.23 -6.87
N ALA A 79 2.25 0.64 -5.88
CA ALA A 79 2.10 0.25 -4.48
C ALA A 79 0.85 0.88 -3.84
N GLY A 80 0.22 0.12 -2.96
CA GLY A 80 -0.70 0.60 -1.94
C GLY A 80 0.06 0.72 -0.62
N ILE A 81 0.35 1.94 -0.19
CA ILE A 81 1.00 2.21 1.10
C ILE A 81 -0.10 2.27 2.15
N THR A 82 0.01 1.42 3.16
CA THR A 82 -0.99 1.25 4.22
C THR A 82 -0.28 1.13 5.57
N GLY A 83 -1.04 0.93 6.63
CA GLY A 83 -0.50 0.72 7.95
C GLY A 83 -1.59 0.51 8.98
N GLY A 84 -1.25 0.81 10.23
CA GLY A 84 -2.24 1.36 11.15
C GLY A 84 -2.67 2.73 10.64
N ASP A 85 -1.76 3.70 10.70
CA ASP A 85 -1.81 4.92 9.88
C ASP A 85 -0.40 5.28 9.37
N PRO A 86 -0.16 5.31 8.04
CA PRO A 86 1.10 5.79 7.48
C PRO A 86 1.50 7.20 7.90
N LEU A 87 0.53 8.06 8.26
CA LEU A 87 0.82 9.43 8.70
C LEU A 87 1.36 9.51 10.15
N ASP A 88 1.28 8.44 10.93
CA ASP A 88 1.97 8.38 12.23
C ASP A 88 3.50 8.21 12.06
N VAL A 89 3.96 7.83 10.86
CA VAL A 89 5.39 7.64 10.52
C VAL A 89 5.75 8.32 9.18
N ILE A 90 5.38 9.60 9.02
CA ILE A 90 5.49 10.37 7.77
C ILE A 90 6.87 10.24 7.11
N ASP A 91 7.96 10.42 7.86
CA ASP A 91 9.32 10.38 7.27
C ASP A 91 9.62 9.03 6.63
N ARG A 92 9.24 7.92 7.28
CA ARG A 92 9.38 6.56 6.74
C ARG A 92 8.47 6.35 5.53
N THR A 93 7.24 6.87 5.60
CA THR A 93 6.28 6.80 4.49
C THR A 93 6.81 7.53 3.24
N VAL A 94 7.35 8.74 3.39
CA VAL A 94 7.97 9.50 2.31
C VAL A 94 9.19 8.76 1.77
N HIS A 95 10.06 8.27 2.66
CA HIS A 95 11.24 7.48 2.27
C HIS A 95 10.87 6.27 1.41
N ALA A 96 9.90 5.47 1.84
CA ALA A 96 9.47 4.29 1.08
C ALA A 96 8.83 4.65 -0.28
N ILE A 97 8.09 5.76 -0.34
CA ILE A 97 7.53 6.27 -1.61
C ILE A 97 8.65 6.71 -2.56
N SER A 98 9.63 7.46 -2.06
CA SER A 98 10.79 7.89 -2.85
C SER A 98 11.61 6.70 -3.32
N LEU A 99 11.92 5.75 -2.44
CA LEU A 99 12.63 4.51 -2.78
C LEU A 99 11.98 3.77 -3.97
N LEU A 100 10.66 3.56 -3.92
CA LEU A 100 9.93 2.88 -4.99
C LEU A 100 9.94 3.68 -6.29
N LYS A 101 9.80 5.01 -6.23
CA LYS A 101 9.82 5.87 -7.43
C LYS A 101 11.21 6.01 -8.04
N GLU A 102 12.25 6.08 -7.22
CA GLU A 102 13.64 6.14 -7.68
C GLU A 102 14.03 4.82 -8.37
N TYR A 103 13.58 3.68 -7.85
CA TYR A 103 13.91 2.37 -8.40
C TYR A 103 13.08 2.02 -9.65
N PHE A 104 11.75 2.15 -9.58
CA PHE A 104 10.84 1.74 -10.66
C PHE A 104 10.45 2.87 -11.62
N GLY A 105 10.83 4.11 -11.32
CA GLY A 105 10.55 5.32 -12.10
C GLY A 105 9.41 6.17 -11.53
N GLU A 106 9.43 7.46 -11.88
CA GLU A 106 8.48 8.47 -11.38
C GLU A 106 7.01 8.13 -11.67
N ASP A 107 6.74 7.38 -12.73
CA ASP A 107 5.40 6.93 -13.12
C ASP A 107 4.88 5.73 -12.32
N PHE A 108 5.70 5.14 -11.44
CA PHE A 108 5.28 4.07 -10.53
C PHE A 108 4.14 4.55 -9.64
N HIS A 109 3.00 3.85 -9.72
CA HIS A 109 1.75 4.36 -9.16
C HIS A 109 1.68 4.14 -7.64
N ILE A 110 1.58 5.23 -6.87
CA ILE A 110 1.40 5.17 -5.42
C ILE A 110 -0.05 5.48 -5.04
N HIS A 111 -0.62 4.69 -4.13
CA HIS A 111 -1.88 4.98 -3.44
C HIS A 111 -1.64 4.90 -1.94
N LEU A 112 -1.88 5.98 -1.21
CA LEU A 112 -1.68 6.05 0.24
C LEU A 112 -3.03 5.92 0.96
N TYR A 113 -3.16 4.93 1.85
CA TYR A 113 -4.31 4.75 2.72
C TYR A 113 -3.99 5.35 4.08
N THR A 114 -4.71 6.40 4.49
CA THR A 114 -4.54 7.05 5.79
C THR A 114 -5.89 7.18 6.49
N ALA A 115 -5.87 7.15 7.82
CA ALA A 115 -7.01 7.52 8.62
C ALA A 115 -7.02 9.04 8.75
N SER A 116 -7.62 9.74 7.78
CA SER A 116 -7.77 11.19 7.86
C SER A 116 -8.50 11.57 9.15
N PHE A 117 -7.82 12.34 10.00
CA PHE A 117 -8.45 13.15 11.03
C PHE A 117 -8.21 14.61 10.67
N ASP A 118 -9.25 15.26 10.15
CA ASP A 118 -9.35 16.72 10.25
C ASP A 118 -9.59 17.11 11.71
#